data_AF-A0A916RMH8-F1
#
_entry.id   AF-A0A916RMH8-F1
#
_cell.length_a   1.000
_cell.length_b   1.000
_cell.length_c   1.000
_cell.angle_alpha   90.00
_cell.angle_beta   90.00
_cell.angle_gamma   90.00
#
_symmetry.space_group_name_H-M   'P 1'
#
loop_
_entity.id
_entity.type
_entity.pdbx_description
1 polymer ?
#
loop_
_entity_poly.entity_id
_entity_poly.type
_entity_poly.pdbx_seq_one_letter_code
_entity_poly.pdbx_strand_id
1 'polypeptide(L)'
;MRSTRCDVPLDQVLNRSAFDLDRILEIEPGFLDGDHDHEHDDHVTSFSLVTEQPLDARRFLPRVQMITRRFGTDILRMKDILSFKDDDDRFVIQAVHMLLEGDHQRPWKAVQGCASKERTLA
;
A
#
# COMPACT_ATOMS: atom_id res chain seq x y z
N MET A 1 -2.62 0.52 24.49
CA MET A 1 -4.10 0.39 24.52
C MET A 1 -4.47 -0.90 23.81
N ARG A 2 -5.30 -1.77 24.39
CA ARG A 2 -5.73 -3.03 23.75
C ARG A 2 -7.23 -2.94 23.48
N SER A 3 -7.63 -3.02 22.22
CA SER A 3 -9.04 -3.06 21.81
C SER A 3 -9.39 -4.42 21.21
N THR A 4 -10.63 -4.85 21.40
CA THR A 4 -11.20 -6.00 20.72
C THR A 4 -12.38 -5.50 19.88
N ARG A 5 -12.40 -5.79 18.58
CA ARG A 5 -13.44 -5.35 17.62
C ARG A 5 -13.62 -3.84 17.46
N CYS A 6 -12.53 -3.07 17.50
CA CYS A 6 -12.57 -1.61 17.35
C CYS A 6 -13.45 -0.91 18.40
N ASP A 7 -13.74 -1.57 19.52
CA ASP A 7 -14.43 -0.99 20.67
C ASP A 7 -13.42 -0.15 21.45
N VAL A 8 -13.23 1.08 20.96
CA VAL A 8 -12.45 2.11 21.61
C VAL A 8 -13.35 3.34 21.71
N PRO A 9 -13.52 3.89 22.92
CA PRO A 9 -14.21 5.16 23.09
C PRO A 9 -13.59 6.25 22.20
N LEU A 10 -14.43 6.95 21.43
CA LEU A 10 -13.99 7.86 20.37
C LEU A 10 -13.14 9.03 20.90
N ASP A 11 -13.40 9.45 22.14
CA ASP A 11 -12.65 10.44 22.93
C ASP A 11 -11.23 9.97 23.31
N GLN A 12 -10.95 8.68 23.16
CA GLN A 12 -9.61 8.13 23.34
C GLN A 12 -8.75 8.17 22.07
N VAL A 13 -9.37 8.46 20.93
CA VAL A 13 -8.69 8.56 19.61
C VAL A 13 -8.73 10.00 19.10
N LEU A 14 -9.88 10.66 19.20
CA LEU A 14 -10.11 12.03 18.75
C LEU A 14 -9.91 13.03 19.91
N ASN A 15 -9.68 14.30 19.58
CA ASN A 15 -9.49 15.39 20.55
C ASN A 15 -8.32 15.19 21.53
N ARG A 16 -7.28 14.46 21.10
CA ARG A 16 -6.05 14.20 21.88
C ARG A 16 -5.12 15.41 21.99
N SER A 17 -5.46 16.54 21.35
CA SER A 17 -4.57 17.69 21.17
C SER A 17 -3.17 17.26 20.68
N ALA A 18 -3.12 16.26 19.79
CA ALA A 18 -1.86 15.69 19.30
C ALA A 18 -1.09 16.64 18.36
N PHE A 19 -1.73 17.74 17.96
CA PHE A 19 -1.15 18.82 17.15
C PHE A 19 -1.18 20.16 17.90
N ASP A 20 -1.32 20.14 19.22
CA ASP A 20 -1.25 21.33 20.06
C ASP A 20 0.22 21.71 20.23
N LEU A 21 0.63 22.73 19.48
CA LEU A 21 2.01 23.15 19.36
C LEU A 21 2.56 23.66 20.70
N ASP A 22 1.74 24.32 21.51
CA ASP A 22 2.16 24.84 22.82
C ASP A 22 2.52 23.69 23.77
N ARG A 23 1.69 22.64 23.78
CA ARG A 23 1.96 21.42 24.55
C ARG A 23 3.21 20.68 24.07
N ILE A 24 3.45 20.65 22.76
CA ILE A 24 4.63 19.99 22.19
C ILE A 24 5.89 20.79 22.55
N LEU A 25 5.84 22.12 22.46
CA LEU A 25 6.94 23.02 22.83
C LEU A 25 7.24 23.04 24.34
N GLU A 26 6.26 22.76 25.20
CA GLU A 26 6.50 22.56 26.64
C GLU A 26 7.30 21.30 26.94
N ILE A 27 7.11 20.24 26.15
CA ILE A 27 7.77 18.94 26.31
C ILE A 27 9.13 18.92 25.58
N GLU A 28 9.15 19.47 24.38
CA GLU A 28 10.30 19.55 23.48
C GLU A 28 10.42 20.99 22.96
N PRO A 29 11.13 21.87 23.69
CA PRO A 29 11.25 23.29 23.34
C PRO A 29 11.91 23.53 21.98
N GLY A 30 12.72 22.58 21.52
CA GLY A 30 13.43 22.62 20.23
C GLY A 30 12.64 22.04 19.06
N PHE A 31 11.36 21.67 19.24
CA PHE A 31 10.54 21.02 18.21
C PHE A 31 10.48 21.78 16.87
N LEU A 32 10.60 23.11 16.93
CA LEU A 32 10.55 24.00 15.76
C LEU A 32 11.92 24.44 15.26
N ASP A 33 13.00 24.12 15.97
CA ASP A 33 14.35 24.62 15.68
C ASP A 33 15.03 23.88 14.52
N GLY A 34 14.32 22.95 13.86
CA GLY A 34 14.73 22.33 12.61
C GLY A 34 15.85 21.30 12.73
N ASP A 35 16.36 21.06 13.95
CA ASP A 35 17.44 20.09 14.25
C ASP A 35 16.89 18.69 14.57
N HIS A 36 15.69 18.39 14.09
CA HIS A 36 15.20 17.02 14.03
C HIS A 36 15.89 16.38 12.84
N ASP A 37 16.86 15.52 13.11
CA ASP A 37 17.32 14.52 12.15
C ASP A 37 16.09 13.72 11.72
N HIS A 38 15.47 14.13 10.62
CA HIS A 38 14.55 13.28 9.88
C HIS A 38 15.41 12.20 9.24
N GLU A 39 15.81 11.21 10.04
CA GLU A 39 16.29 9.94 9.49
C GLU A 39 15.12 9.35 8.70
N HIS A 40 15.18 9.49 7.38
CA HIS A 40 14.45 8.60 6.51
C HIS A 40 14.97 7.19 6.84
N ASP A 41 14.07 6.30 7.27
CA ASP A 41 14.42 4.88 7.31
C ASP A 41 14.58 4.41 5.86
N ASP A 42 15.81 4.50 5.36
CA ASP A 42 16.20 4.18 3.99
C ASP A 42 15.92 2.71 3.61
N HIS A 43 15.48 1.87 4.55
CA HIS A 43 15.13 0.48 4.29
C HIS A 43 13.81 0.30 3.52
N VAL A 44 12.94 1.30 3.47
CA VAL A 44 11.61 1.19 2.88
C VAL A 44 11.56 1.92 1.55
N THR A 45 11.38 1.18 0.45
CA THR A 45 11.37 1.74 -0.91
C THR A 45 10.17 1.28 -1.73
N SER A 46 9.71 2.13 -2.65
CA SER A 46 8.60 1.84 -3.56
C SER A 46 9.07 1.76 -5.00
N PHE A 47 8.50 0.86 -5.79
CA PHE A 47 8.67 0.84 -7.25
C PHE A 47 7.31 0.67 -7.93
N SER A 48 7.24 1.06 -9.21
CA SER A 48 6.04 0.93 -10.04
C SER A 48 6.38 0.31 -11.38
N LEU A 49 5.60 -0.68 -11.80
CA LEU A 49 5.71 -1.32 -13.10
C LEU A 49 4.49 -0.97 -13.95
N VAL A 50 4.73 -0.68 -15.23
CA VAL A 50 3.70 -0.35 -16.20
C VAL A 50 3.98 -1.09 -17.49
N THR A 51 2.97 -1.79 -18.01
CA THR A 51 3.02 -2.41 -19.34
C THR A 51 1.74 -2.06 -20.10
N GLU A 52 1.90 -1.81 -21.40
CA GLU A 52 0.79 -1.61 -22.33
C GLU A 52 0.28 -2.94 -22.93
N GLN A 53 1.05 -4.02 -22.74
CA GLN A 53 0.72 -5.35 -23.25
C GLN A 53 -0.01 -6.18 -22.18
N PRO A 54 -1.04 -6.95 -22.57
CA PRO A 54 -1.73 -7.86 -21.66
C PRO A 54 -0.79 -8.98 -21.18
N LEU A 55 -0.94 -9.35 -19.91
CA LEU A 55 -0.14 -10.37 -19.25
C LEU A 55 -0.73 -11.77 -19.47
N ASP A 56 0.10 -12.83 -19.40
CA ASP A 56 -0.39 -14.21 -19.31
C ASP A 56 -0.61 -14.57 -17.84
N ALA A 57 -1.88 -14.69 -17.42
CA ALA A 57 -2.27 -15.02 -16.04
C ALA A 57 -1.59 -16.30 -15.52
N ARG A 58 -1.42 -17.32 -16.37
CA ARG A 58 -0.83 -18.61 -16.01
C ARG A 58 0.65 -18.52 -15.70
N ARG A 59 1.32 -17.48 -16.22
CA ARG A 59 2.74 -17.20 -15.94
C ARG A 59 2.92 -16.17 -14.84
N PHE A 60 2.05 -15.16 -14.79
CA PHE A 60 2.17 -14.04 -13.87
C PHE A 60 1.73 -14.39 -12.45
N LEU A 61 0.53 -14.95 -12.26
CA LEU A 61 -0.02 -15.23 -10.93
C LEU A 61 0.85 -16.17 -10.09
N PRO A 62 1.42 -17.28 -10.63
CA PRO A 62 2.31 -18.12 -9.84
C PRO A 62 3.61 -17.42 -9.42
N ARG A 63 4.11 -16.46 -10.22
CA ARG A 63 5.30 -15.67 -9.88
C ARG A 63 5.00 -14.69 -8.76
N VAL A 64 3.88 -13.99 -8.81
CA VAL A 64 3.44 -13.09 -7.73
C VAL A 64 3.27 -13.88 -6.43
N GLN A 65 2.61 -15.04 -6.47
CA GLN A 65 2.48 -15.90 -5.29
C GLN A 65 3.84 -16.35 -4.74
N MET A 66 4.79 -16.69 -5.61
CA MET A 66 6.15 -17.04 -5.21
C MET A 66 6.88 -15.85 -4.56
N ILE A 67 6.75 -14.65 -5.13
CA ILE A 67 7.31 -13.40 -4.58
C ILE A 67 6.72 -13.13 -3.20
N THR A 68 5.39 -13.16 -3.05
CA THR A 68 4.75 -12.95 -1.74
C THR A 68 5.14 -14.01 -0.72
N ARG A 69 5.31 -15.29 -1.12
CA ARG A 69 5.78 -16.34 -0.20
C ARG A 69 7.24 -16.15 0.21
N ARG A 70 8.09 -15.65 -0.69
CA ARG A 70 9.53 -15.53 -0.46
C ARG A 70 9.90 -14.25 0.28
N PHE A 71 9.24 -13.15 -0.05
CA PHE A 71 9.56 -11.78 0.39
C PHE A 71 8.39 -11.12 1.14
N GLY A 72 7.33 -11.86 1.48
CA GLY A 72 6.15 -11.26 2.12
C GLY A 72 6.41 -10.68 3.51
N THR A 73 7.53 -10.94 4.17
CA THR A 73 7.94 -10.19 5.37
C THR A 73 8.46 -8.80 5.05
N ASP A 74 8.99 -8.63 3.85
CA ASP A 74 9.67 -7.42 3.37
C ASP A 74 8.71 -6.56 2.50
N ILE A 75 7.63 -7.16 1.99
CA ILE A 75 6.57 -6.48 1.25
C ILE A 75 5.53 -5.94 2.24
N LEU A 76 5.63 -4.66 2.60
CA LEU A 76 4.63 -4.01 3.44
C LEU A 76 3.26 -3.96 2.75
N ARG A 77 3.23 -3.53 1.49
CA ARG A 77 2.01 -3.52 0.68
C ARG A 77 2.27 -3.53 -0.82
N MET A 78 1.38 -4.20 -1.55
CA MET A 78 1.34 -4.25 -3.02
C MET A 78 -0.07 -3.95 -3.50
N LYS A 79 -0.22 -3.23 -4.61
CA LYS A 79 -1.52 -3.00 -5.24
C LYS A 79 -1.38 -2.88 -6.75
N ASP A 80 -2.12 -3.73 -7.45
CA ASP A 80 -2.05 -3.84 -8.90
C ASP A 80 -3.40 -3.78 -9.57
N ILE A 81 -3.37 -3.28 -10.81
CA ILE A 81 -4.45 -3.37 -11.78
C ILE A 81 -3.83 -3.98 -13.04
N LEU A 82 -4.27 -5.20 -13.38
CA LEU A 82 -3.67 -6.02 -14.42
C LEU A 82 -4.66 -6.28 -15.55
N SER A 83 -4.15 -6.26 -16.77
CA SER A 83 -4.85 -6.77 -17.94
C SER A 83 -4.30 -8.13 -18.28
N PHE A 84 -5.17 -9.12 -18.39
CA PHE A 84 -4.80 -10.45 -18.86
C PHE A 84 -5.22 -10.66 -20.32
N LYS A 85 -4.48 -11.52 -21.00
CA LYS A 85 -4.82 -11.92 -22.35
C LYS A 85 -6.15 -12.69 -22.32
N ASP A 86 -7.04 -12.37 -23.27
CA ASP A 86 -8.35 -13.00 -23.43
C ASP A 86 -9.29 -12.76 -22.23
N ASP A 87 -9.10 -11.65 -21.50
CA ASP A 87 -9.92 -11.21 -20.38
C ASP A 87 -10.30 -9.71 -20.53
N ASP A 88 -11.60 -9.44 -20.64
CA ASP A 88 -12.14 -8.10 -20.83
C ASP A 88 -12.32 -7.33 -19.50
N ASP A 89 -12.19 -8.02 -18.37
CA ASP A 89 -12.21 -7.42 -17.05
C ASP A 89 -10.81 -7.06 -16.58
N ARG A 90 -10.72 -6.05 -15.70
CA ARG A 90 -9.46 -5.83 -14.98
C ARG A 90 -9.37 -6.80 -13.82
N PHE A 91 -8.18 -7.34 -13.64
CA PHE A 91 -7.86 -8.11 -12.45
C PHE A 91 -7.15 -7.19 -11.45
N VAL A 92 -7.71 -7.08 -10.24
CA VAL A 92 -7.13 -6.24 -9.18
C VAL A 92 -6.49 -7.15 -8.16
N ILE A 93 -5.23 -6.86 -7.80
CA ILE A 93 -4.49 -7.59 -6.76
C ILE A 93 -4.14 -6.62 -5.64
N GLN A 94 -4.23 -7.10 -4.41
CA GLN A 94 -3.68 -6.42 -3.25
C GLN A 94 -2.92 -7.43 -2.37
N ALA A 95 -1.81 -6.98 -1.81
CA ALA A 95 -1.10 -7.74 -0.80
C ALA A 95 -0.72 -6.87 0.40
N VAL A 96 -0.76 -7.48 1.57
CA VAL A 96 -0.26 -6.92 2.84
C VAL A 96 0.55 -8.02 3.50
N HIS A 97 1.87 -7.86 3.51
CA HIS A 97 2.80 -8.87 3.97
C HIS A 97 2.61 -10.22 3.25
N MET A 98 2.21 -11.26 4.00
CA MET A 98 2.01 -12.62 3.49
C MET A 98 0.61 -12.85 2.89
N LEU A 99 -0.31 -11.89 3.06
CA LEU A 99 -1.67 -11.99 2.56
C LEU A 99 -1.72 -11.44 1.14
N LEU A 100 -2.16 -12.27 0.19
CA LEU A 100 -2.41 -11.91 -1.20
C LEU A 100 -3.86 -12.21 -1.53
N GLU A 101 -4.56 -11.23 -2.08
CA GLU A 101 -5.94 -11.34 -2.55
C GLU A 101 -6.03 -10.76 -3.96
N GLY A 102 -6.84 -11.37 -4.82
CA GLY A 102 -7.13 -10.84 -6.14
C GLY A 102 -8.49 -11.27 -6.65
N ASP A 103 -9.15 -10.38 -7.38
CA ASP A 103 -10.48 -10.62 -7.94
C ASP A 103 -10.69 -9.81 -9.24
N HIS A 104 -11.63 -10.26 -10.06
CA HIS A 104 -12.10 -9.52 -11.23
C HIS A 104 -13.01 -8.39 -10.76
N GLN A 105 -12.82 -7.20 -11.33
CA GLN A 105 -13.71 -6.07 -11.10
C GLN A 105 -14.44 -5.68 -12.39
N ARG A 106 -14.90 -4.43 -12.49
CA ARG A 106 -15.59 -3.92 -13.69
C ARG A 106 -14.71 -4.04 -14.96
N PRO A 107 -15.33 -4.14 -16.15
CA PRO A 107 -14.66 -4.17 -17.45
C PRO A 107 -13.65 -3.04 -17.67
N TRP A 108 -12.71 -3.27 -18.58
CA TRP A 108 -11.87 -2.21 -19.13
C TRP A 108 -12.71 -1.17 -19.88
N LYS A 109 -12.43 0.12 -19.67
CA LYS A 109 -13.10 1.18 -20.43
C LYS A 109 -12.55 1.19 -21.86
N ALA A 110 -13.43 1.20 -22.86
CA ALA A 110 -13.12 1.10 -24.29
C ALA A 110 -12.26 2.25 -24.89
N VAL A 111 -11.68 3.16 -24.10
CA VAL A 111 -11.08 4.41 -24.63
C VAL A 111 -9.67 4.73 -24.13
N GLN A 112 -9.04 3.92 -23.27
CA GLN A 112 -7.62 4.10 -22.96
C GLN A 112 -6.99 2.72 -22.83
N GLY A 113 -5.94 2.47 -23.61
CA GLY A 113 -5.32 1.15 -23.76
C GLY A 113 -5.02 0.47 -22.43
N CYS A 114 -4.92 -0.86 -22.48
CA CYS A 114 -4.53 -1.75 -21.38
C CYS A 114 -3.17 -1.36 -20.79
N ALA A 115 -3.11 -0.29 -20.01
CA ALA A 115 -1.94 0.07 -19.24
C ALA A 115 -2.16 -0.44 -17.82
N SER A 116 -1.45 -1.51 -17.45
CA SER A 116 -1.38 -1.95 -16.06
C SER A 116 -0.65 -0.89 -15.24
N LYS A 117 -1.20 -0.46 -14.10
CA LYS A 117 -0.52 0.45 -13.17
C LYS A 117 -0.32 -0.30 -11.86
N GLU A 118 0.91 -0.75 -11.62
CA GLU A 118 1.36 -1.25 -10.32
C GLU A 118 1.83 -0.06 -9.49
N ARG A 119 1.26 0.10 -8.29
CA ARG A 119 1.69 1.10 -7.31
C ARG A 119 1.93 0.37 -6.00
N THR A 120 3.16 -0.10 -5.84
CA THR A 120 3.64 -0.68 -4.58
C THR A 120 3.91 0.48 -3.63
N LEU A 121 3.09 0.59 -2.60
CA LEU A 121 3.33 1.50 -1.48
C LEU A 121 4.01 0.66 -0.43
N ALA A 122 5.27 0.95 -0.16
CA ALA A 122 5.91 0.49 1.05
C ALA A 122 5.47 1.41 2.20
#